data_AF-A0A0K8U4X0-F1
#
_entry.id   AF-A0A0K8U4X0-F1
#
_cell.length_a   1.000
_cell.length_b   1.000
_cell.length_c   1.000
_cell.angle_alpha   90.00
_cell.angle_beta   90.00
_cell.angle_gamma   90.00
#
_symmetry.space_group_name_H-M   'P 1'
#
loop_
_entity.id
_entity.type
_entity.pdbx_description
1 polymer ?
#
loop_
_entity_poly.entity_id
_entity_poly.type
_entity_poly.pdbx_seq_one_letter_code
_entity_poly.pdbx_strand_id
1 'polypeptide(L)'
;QMRECKELNKLADRGNARKFYEKMRRFTEGFKTGSCSCRTPEGDLVTDAQSILKLWREHFSSLLKGSERTPPGEGQPDSPIDDFGADVPLHDQKEIRIAIARWKN
;
A
#
# COMPACT_ATOMS: atom_id res chain seq x y z
N GLN A 1 14.06 -16.37 -7.03
CA GLN A 1 13.92 -17.64 -6.29
C GLN A 1 15.21 -18.48 -6.25
N MET A 2 15.76 -18.98 -7.37
CA MET A 2 16.94 -19.90 -7.34
C MET A 2 18.25 -19.29 -6.75
N ARG A 3 18.39 -17.96 -6.78
CA ARG A 3 19.56 -17.24 -6.22
C ARG A 3 19.59 -17.25 -4.69
N GLU A 4 18.43 -17.21 -4.03
CA GLU A 4 18.32 -17.14 -2.57
C GLU A 4 18.61 -18.50 -1.91
N CYS A 5 18.15 -19.59 -2.53
CA CYS A 5 18.45 -20.95 -2.07
C CYS A 5 19.95 -21.25 -2.10
N LYS A 6 20.68 -20.79 -3.14
CA LYS A 6 22.15 -20.93 -3.22
C LYS A 6 22.88 -20.22 -2.08
N GLU A 7 22.38 -19.06 -1.66
CA GLU A 7 22.97 -18.30 -0.54
C GLU A 7 22.66 -18.92 0.82
N LEU A 8 21.51 -19.59 0.98
CA LEU A 8 21.20 -20.39 2.18
C LEU A 8 22.14 -21.59 2.30
N ASN A 9 22.41 -22.31 1.20
CA ASN A 9 23.35 -23.44 1.21
C ASN A 9 24.76 -23.03 1.64
N LYS A 10 25.26 -21.90 1.12
CA LYS A 10 26.59 -21.36 1.52
C LYS A 10 26.68 -21.02 3.01
N LEU A 11 25.57 -20.65 3.66
CA LEU A 11 25.54 -20.34 5.09
C LEU A 11 25.54 -21.60 5.94
N ALA A 12 24.90 -22.68 5.47
CA ALA A 12 24.95 -24.00 6.10
C ALA A 12 26.39 -24.56 6.06
N ASP A 13 27.06 -24.47 4.91
CA ASP A 13 28.41 -25.01 4.71
C ASP A 13 29.49 -24.28 5.55
N ARG A 14 29.24 -23.04 5.95
CA ARG A 14 30.20 -22.20 6.70
C ARG A 14 30.04 -22.28 8.22
N GLY A 15 29.24 -23.22 8.73
CA GLY A 15 29.02 -23.41 10.17
C GLY A 15 28.30 -22.24 10.87
N ASN A 16 27.66 -21.34 10.11
CA ASN A 16 27.03 -20.14 10.64
C ASN A 16 25.53 -20.37 10.92
N ALA A 17 25.24 -21.36 11.77
CA ALA A 17 23.90 -21.87 12.05
C ALA A 17 22.89 -20.76 12.39
N ARG A 18 23.29 -19.78 13.19
CA ARG A 18 22.44 -18.64 13.56
C ARG A 18 21.95 -17.85 12.34
N LYS A 19 22.87 -17.44 11.47
CA LYS A 19 22.54 -16.66 10.25
C LYS A 19 21.74 -17.48 9.26
N PHE A 20 21.99 -18.79 9.20
CA PHE A 20 21.22 -19.73 8.39
C PHE A 20 19.75 -19.78 8.86
N TYR A 21 19.50 -20.02 10.15
CA TYR A 21 18.13 -20.08 10.67
C TYR A 21 17.43 -18.73 10.65
N GLU A 22 18.11 -17.61 10.91
CA GLU A 22 17.53 -16.27 10.76
C GLU A 22 17.06 -16.00 9.33
N LYS A 23 17.89 -16.38 8.34
CA LYS A 23 17.55 -16.20 6.93
C LYS A 23 16.46 -17.17 6.47
N MET A 24 16.50 -18.41 6.94
CA MET A 24 15.46 -19.41 6.67
C MET A 24 14.12 -18.98 7.25
N ARG A 25 14.09 -18.47 8.49
CA ARG A 25 12.89 -17.95 9.13
C ARG A 25 12.27 -16.82 8.29
N ARG A 26 13.08 -15.85 7.85
CA ARG A 26 12.59 -14.77 6.98
C ARG A 26 12.09 -15.27 5.62
N PHE A 27 12.74 -16.29 5.08
CA PHE A 27 12.37 -16.91 3.80
C PHE A 27 11.03 -17.66 3.91
N THR A 28 10.77 -18.35 5.02
CA THR A 28 9.53 -19.10 5.26
C THR A 28 8.39 -18.24 5.84
N GLU A 29 8.69 -17.11 6.47
CA GLU A 29 7.70 -16.19 7.04
C GLU A 29 6.81 -15.51 5.99
N GLY A 30 7.15 -15.58 4.71
CA GLY A 30 6.40 -14.97 3.62
C GLY A 30 6.36 -13.44 3.69
N PHE A 31 5.55 -12.81 2.83
CA PHE A 31 5.32 -11.38 2.92
C PHE A 31 4.37 -11.10 4.09
N LYS A 32 4.93 -10.74 5.24
CA LYS A 32 4.16 -10.11 6.31
C LYS A 32 3.94 -8.66 5.91
N THR A 33 2.72 -8.30 5.52
CA THR A 33 2.29 -6.90 5.49
C THR A 33 2.65 -6.32 6.85
N GLY A 34 3.64 -5.43 6.89
CA GLY A 34 3.96 -4.70 8.12
C GLY A 34 2.67 -4.11 8.65
N SER A 35 2.45 -4.17 9.97
CA SER A 35 1.21 -3.67 10.58
C SER A 35 0.90 -2.29 10.03
N CYS A 36 -0.12 -2.20 9.16
CA CYS A 36 -0.57 -0.92 8.65
C CYS A 36 -1.12 -0.16 9.85
N SER A 37 -0.53 0.99 10.12
CA SER A 37 -1.02 1.90 11.14
C SER A 37 -1.11 3.30 10.56
N CYS A 38 -2.15 4.02 10.92
CA CYS A 38 -2.34 5.42 10.57
C CYS A 38 -2.55 6.25 11.83
N ARG A 39 -2.26 7.55 11.76
CA ARG A 39 -2.62 8.48 12.83
C ARG A 39 -3.93 9.17 12.49
N THR A 40 -4.81 9.30 13.46
CA THR A 40 -5.99 10.16 13.35
C THR A 40 -5.56 11.63 13.32
N PRO A 41 -6.46 12.56 12.94
CA PRO A 41 -6.21 14.00 13.05
C PRO A 41 -5.88 14.45 14.48
N GLU A 42 -6.45 13.76 15.47
CA GLU A 42 -6.20 13.99 16.91
C GLU A 42 -4.86 13.40 17.39
N GLY A 43 -4.18 12.63 16.54
CA GLY A 43 -2.86 12.05 16.80
C GLY A 43 -2.87 10.61 17.33
N ASP A 44 -4.04 9.98 17.46
CA ASP A 44 -4.19 8.61 17.94
C ASP A 44 -3.74 7.60 16.90
N LEU A 45 -3.08 6.51 17.33
CA LEU A 45 -2.62 5.45 16.43
C LEU A 45 -3.72 4.42 16.20
N VAL A 46 -4.09 4.22 14.94
CA VAL A 46 -5.08 3.26 14.50
C VAL A 46 -4.39 2.13 13.73
N THR A 47 -4.62 0.89 14.14
CA THR A 47 -4.04 -0.32 13.53
C THR A 47 -5.09 -1.25 12.91
N ASP A 48 -6.37 -1.02 13.21
CA ASP A 48 -7.48 -1.80 12.69
C ASP A 48 -7.78 -1.43 11.23
N ALA A 49 -7.94 -2.45 10.37
CA ALA A 49 -8.10 -2.27 8.93
C ALA A 49 -9.36 -1.48 8.57
N GLN A 50 -10.49 -1.72 9.25
CA GLN A 50 -11.75 -1.01 8.97
C GLN A 50 -11.65 0.46 9.39
N SER A 51 -11.01 0.70 10.52
CA SER A 51 -10.77 2.05 11.03
C SER A 51 -9.81 2.83 10.13
N ILE A 52 -8.77 2.19 9.59
CA ILE A 52 -7.87 2.78 8.59
C ILE A 52 -8.64 3.15 7.32
N LEU A 53 -9.46 2.24 6.79
CA LEU A 53 -10.26 2.51 5.59
C LEU A 53 -11.28 3.63 5.79
N LYS A 54 -11.92 3.67 6.96
CA LYS A 54 -12.82 4.76 7.35
C LYS A 54 -12.09 6.10 7.39
N LEU A 55 -10.90 6.15 8.00
CA LEU A 55 -10.10 7.36 8.05
C LEU A 55 -9.74 7.87 6.66
N TRP A 56 -9.32 6.98 5.75
CA TRP A 56 -9.05 7.34 4.36
C TRP A 56 -10.29 7.88 3.64
N ARG A 57 -11.44 7.21 3.82
CA ARG A 57 -12.72 7.67 3.26
C ARG A 57 -13.06 9.08 3.73
N GLU A 58 -12.96 9.35 5.02
CA GLU A 58 -13.27 10.66 5.61
C GLU A 58 -12.30 11.74 5.12
N HIS A 59 -11.00 11.43 5.10
CA HIS A 59 -9.97 12.34 4.63
C HIS A 59 -10.21 12.78 3.18
N PHE A 60 -10.40 11.83 2.26
CA PHE A 60 -10.66 12.14 0.86
C PHE A 60 -12.03 12.79 0.65
N SER A 61 -13.05 12.39 1.41
CA SER A 61 -14.36 13.06 1.38
C SER A 61 -14.23 14.53 1.75
N SER A 62 -13.41 14.87 2.75
CA SER A 62 -13.17 16.27 3.15
C SER A 62 -12.46 17.06 2.05
N LEU A 63 -11.48 16.45 1.37
CA LEU A 63 -10.76 17.10 0.27
C LEU A 63 -11.67 17.36 -0.93
N LEU A 64 -12.55 16.41 -1.26
CA LEU A 64 -13.43 16.49 -2.44
C LEU A 64 -14.65 17.38 -2.21
N LYS A 65 -15.16 17.48 -0.97
CA LYS A 65 -16.27 18.39 -0.60
C LYS A 65 -15.93 19.87 -0.80
N GLY A 66 -14.64 20.22 -0.91
CA GLY A 66 -14.20 21.58 -1.23
C GLY A 66 -14.32 21.97 -2.70
N SER A 67 -14.59 21.03 -3.61
CA SER A 67 -14.56 21.30 -5.06
C SER A 67 -15.89 21.75 -5.66
N GLU A 68 -17.04 21.60 -4.99
CA GLU A 68 -18.33 21.91 -5.62
C GLU A 68 -19.34 22.53 -4.66
N ARG A 69 -19.54 23.85 -4.83
CA ARG A 69 -20.87 24.44 -4.62
C ARG A 69 -21.74 24.07 -5.81
N THR A 70 -22.25 22.85 -5.85
CA THR A 70 -23.31 22.44 -6.77
C THR A 70 -24.42 21.79 -5.94
N PRO A 71 -25.68 22.24 -6.03
CA PRO A 71 -26.75 21.76 -5.16
C PRO A 71 -27.04 20.27 -5.39
N PRO A 72 -27.60 19.58 -4.38
CA PRO A 72 -27.79 18.13 -4.40
C PRO A 72 -28.89 17.77 -5.41
N GLY A 73 -28.48 17.33 -6.59
CA GLY A 73 -29.34 16.65 -7.55
C GLY A 73 -29.48 15.19 -7.14
N GLU A 74 -30.71 14.76 -6.89
CA GLU A 74 -31.10 13.38 -6.60
C GLU A 74 -30.52 12.39 -7.63
N GLY A 75 -29.74 11.42 -7.15
CA GLY A 75 -29.17 10.33 -7.96
C GLY A 75 -29.32 9.00 -7.23
N GLN A 76 -30.35 8.26 -7.65
CA GLN A 76 -30.67 6.82 -7.58
C GLN A 76 -29.68 5.82 -6.92
N PRO A 77 -30.16 4.69 -6.33
CA PRO A 77 -29.35 3.80 -5.49
C PRO A 77 -28.14 3.21 -6.20
N ASP A 78 -27.05 3.12 -5.45
CA ASP A 78 -25.77 2.51 -5.83
C ASP A 78 -25.99 1.17 -6.55
N SER A 79 -25.64 1.13 -7.83
CA SER A 79 -25.48 -0.13 -8.54
C SER A 79 -24.31 -0.92 -7.91
N PRO A 80 -24.34 -2.27 -7.95
CA PRO A 80 -23.19 -3.07 -7.52
C PRO A 80 -21.95 -2.58 -8.26
N ILE A 81 -20.87 -2.30 -7.52
CA ILE A 81 -19.57 -1.95 -8.08
C ILE A 81 -19.09 -3.20 -8.81
N ASP A 82 -19.39 -3.26 -10.11
CA ASP A 82 -18.78 -4.23 -11.00
C ASP A 82 -17.34 -3.72 -11.20
N ASP A 83 -16.36 -4.52 -10.77
CA ASP A 83 -14.94 -4.30 -11.02
C ASP A 83 -14.70 -4.52 -12.52
N PHE A 84 -15.20 -3.59 -13.33
CA PHE A 84 -14.74 -3.42 -14.69
C PHE A 84 -13.29 -2.96 -14.55
N GLY A 85 -12.39 -3.94 -14.55
CA GLY A 85 -10.95 -3.74 -14.62
C GLY A 85 -10.64 -2.82 -15.79
N ALA A 86 -10.70 -1.53 -15.51
CA ALA A 86 -10.30 -0.51 -16.44
C ALA A 86 -8.79 -0.70 -16.55
N ASP A 87 -8.36 -1.12 -17.74
CA ASP A 87 -6.95 -1.19 -18.10
C ASP A 87 -6.44 0.26 -18.13
N VAL A 88 -6.11 0.79 -16.95
CA VAL A 88 -5.51 2.10 -16.79
C VAL A 88 -4.17 2.00 -17.50
N PRO A 89 -3.93 2.79 -18.57
CA PRO A 89 -2.67 2.73 -19.28
C PRO A 89 -1.54 2.94 -18.27
N LEU A 90 -0.59 2.00 -18.23
CA LEU A 90 0.62 2.14 -17.42
C LEU A 90 1.25 3.50 -17.74
N HIS A 91 1.27 4.41 -16.76
CA HIS A 91 1.85 5.73 -16.92
C HIS A 91 3.30 5.61 -17.43
N ASP A 92 3.61 6.37 -18.48
CA ASP A 92 4.94 6.39 -19.07
C ASP A 92 5.97 6.85 -18.02
N GLN A 93 7.15 6.22 -18.02
CA GLN A 93 8.20 6.54 -17.04
C GLN A 93 8.61 8.01 -17.09
N LYS A 94 8.41 8.68 -18.24
CA LYS A 94 8.65 10.11 -18.41
C LYS A 94 7.67 10.97 -17.61
N GLU A 95 6.39 10.61 -17.57
CA GLU A 95 5.37 11.33 -16.79
C GLU A 95 5.67 11.23 -15.30
N ILE A 96 6.03 10.03 -14.83
CA ILE A 96 6.41 9.79 -13.43
C ILE A 96 7.62 10.66 -13.03
N ARG A 97 8.63 10.75 -13.89
CA ARG A 97 9.82 11.60 -13.65
C ARG A 97 9.47 13.08 -13.60
N ILE A 98 8.59 13.56 -14.47
CA ILE A 98 8.16 14.96 -14.50
C ILE A 98 7.37 15.30 -13.22
N ALA A 99 6.48 14.42 -12.78
CA ALA A 99 5.72 14.62 -11.54
C ALA A 99 6.64 14.71 -10.31
N ILE A 100 7.64 13.82 -10.20
CA ILE A 100 8.63 13.86 -9.11
C ILE A 100 9.47 15.15 -9.14
N ALA A 101 9.84 15.62 -10.33
CA ALA A 101 10.61 16.85 -10.48
C ALA A 101 9.80 18.09 -10.05
N ARG A 102 8.50 18.14 -10.34
CA ARG A 102 7.60 19.22 -9.91
C ARG A 102 7.41 19.26 -8.40
N TRP A 103 7.38 18.11 -7.74
CA TRP A 103 7.18 18.00 -6.29
C TRP A 103 8.41 18.43 -5.46
N LYS A 104 9.58 18.48 -6.09
CA LYS A 104 10.85 18.83 -5.44
C LYS A 104 11.20 20.32 -5.46
N ASN A 105 10.38 21.17 -6.08
CA ASN A 105 10.46 22.64 -6.02
C ASN A 105 9.40 23.17 -5.06
#